data_AF-A0A5S3RTT3-F1
#
_entry.id   AF-A0A5S3RTT3-F1
#
_cell.length_a   1.000
_cell.length_b   1.000
_cell.length_c   1.000
_cell.angle_alpha   90.00
_cell.angle_beta   90.00
_cell.angle_gamma   90.00
#
_symmetry.space_group_name_H-M   'P 1'
#
loop_
_entity.id
_entity.type
_entity.pdbx_description
1 polymer ?
#
loop_
_entity_poly.entity_id
_entity_poly.type
_entity_poly.pdbx_seq_one_letter_code
_entity_poly.pdbx_strand_id
1 'polypeptide(L)' 'MSHNEQQICDFGLHQGQAYTKLPASFLNWMVGSNHEKSALAEQELHRRQLAATGKLNYQDDTKIE' A
#
# COMPACT_ATOMS: atom_id res chain seq x y z
N MET A 1 -21.55 -2.67 7.62
CA MET A 1 -20.29 -3.22 8.14
C MET A 1 -19.19 -2.84 7.18
N SER A 2 -18.58 -1.67 7.38
CA SER A 2 -17.49 -1.17 6.53
C SER A 2 -16.28 -2.07 6.74
N HIS A 3 -16.13 -3.08 5.88
CA HIS A 3 -14.91 -3.85 5.77
C HIS A 3 -13.85 -2.90 5.23
N ASN A 4 -13.24 -2.15 6.14
CA ASN A 4 -11.94 -1.58 5.89
C ASN A 4 -11.02 -2.80 5.91
N GLU A 5 -10.92 -3.47 4.76
CA GLU A 5 -10.00 -4.56 4.48
C GLU A 5 -8.60 -3.98 4.58
N GLN A 6 -8.19 -3.62 5.80
CA GLN A 6 -6.83 -3.32 6.11
C GLN A 6 -6.10 -4.57 5.66
N GLN A 7 -5.35 -4.45 4.57
CA GLN A 7 -4.54 -5.55 4.10
C GLN A 7 -3.58 -5.82 5.25
N ILE A 8 -3.83 -6.91 5.96
CA ILE A 8 -3.03 -7.34 7.10
C ILE A 8 -2.01 -8.31 6.52
N CYS A 9 -0.75 -8.06 6.85
CA CYS A 9 0.31 -9.01 6.64
C CYS A 9 0.05 -10.20 7.56
N ASP A 10 -0.16 -11.38 7.02
CA ASP A 10 -0.38 -12.63 7.76
C ASP A 10 0.88 -13.53 7.77
N PHE A 11 2.03 -13.00 7.35
CA PHE A 11 3.27 -13.75 7.21
C PHE A 11 4.52 -12.98 7.65
N GLY A 12 5.59 -13.74 7.88
CA GLY A 12 6.90 -13.21 8.26
C GLY A 12 6.91 -12.54 9.63
N LEU A 13 7.90 -11.65 9.84
CA LEU A 13 8.10 -10.94 11.12
C LEU A 13 6.95 -9.98 11.48
N HIS A 14 6.18 -9.54 10.48
CA HIS A 14 5.12 -8.55 10.64
C HIS A 14 3.71 -9.14 10.57
N GLN A 15 3.57 -10.44 10.84
CA GLN A 15 2.27 -11.10 10.92
C GLN A 15 1.34 -10.37 11.91
N GLY A 16 0.10 -10.10 11.50
CA GLY A 16 -0.90 -9.34 12.24
C GLY A 16 -0.81 -7.82 12.08
N GLN A 17 0.15 -7.29 11.32
CA GLN A 17 0.29 -5.85 11.08
C GLN A 17 -0.27 -5.44 9.72
N ALA A 18 -0.92 -4.27 9.65
CA ALA A 18 -1.39 -3.72 8.39
C ALA A 18 -0.22 -3.35 7.48
N TYR A 19 -0.39 -3.53 6.16
CA TYR A 19 0.61 -3.17 5.14
C TYR A 19 1.04 -1.71 5.23
N THR A 20 0.11 -0.82 5.61
CA THR A 20 0.38 0.60 5.86
C THR A 20 1.37 0.86 6.99
N LYS A 21 1.50 -0.07 7.95
CA LYS A 21 2.47 0.00 9.06
C LYS A 21 3.80 -0.68 8.75
N LEU A 22 3.91 -1.40 7.63
CA LEU A 22 5.13 -2.10 7.26
C LEU A 22 6.22 -1.11 6.79
N PRO A 23 7.50 -1.39 7.07
CA PRO A 23 8.59 -0.59 6.54
C PRO A 23 8.70 -0.75 5.01
N ALA A 24 9.04 0.33 4.30
CA ALA A 24 9.18 0.31 2.83
C ALA A 24 10.22 -0.73 2.37
N SER A 25 11.29 -0.92 3.15
CA SER A 25 12.31 -1.95 2.89
C SER A 25 11.73 -3.37 2.88
N PHE A 26 10.76 -3.66 3.76
CA PHE A 26 10.11 -4.96 3.83
C PHE A 26 9.16 -5.16 2.64
N LEU A 27 8.43 -4.11 2.25
CA LEU A 27 7.59 -4.13 1.06
C LEU A 27 8.43 -4.38 -0.21
N ASN A 28 9.56 -3.68 -0.37
CA ASN A 28 10.48 -3.88 -1.49
C ASN A 28 11.04 -5.30 -1.53
N TRP A 29 11.38 -5.87 -0.38
CA TRP A 29 11.82 -7.26 -0.28
C TRP A 29 10.70 -8.23 -0.69
N MET A 30 9.46 -7.99 -0.26
CA MET A 30 8.28 -8.77 -0.66
C MET A 30 8.08 -8.80 -2.17
N VAL A 31 8.21 -7.63 -2.81
CA VAL A 31 8.12 -7.47 -4.27
C VAL A 31 9.28 -8.17 -4.96
N GLY A 32 10.52 -7.94 -4.50
CA GLY A 32 11.72 -8.56 -5.08
C GLY A 32 11.78 -10.07 -4.90
N SER A 33 11.15 -10.61 -3.85
CA SER A 33 11.05 -12.06 -3.60
C SER A 33 9.89 -12.71 -4.35
N ASN A 34 9.12 -11.94 -5.14
CA ASN A 34 7.97 -12.39 -5.90
C ASN A 34 6.93 -13.17 -5.05
N HIS A 35 6.69 -12.69 -3.84
CA HIS A 35 5.73 -13.32 -2.92
C HIS A 35 4.31 -13.24 -3.48
N GLU A 36 3.40 -14.15 -3.10
CA GLU A 36 1.99 -14.14 -3.54
C GLU A 36 1.26 -12.81 -3.24
N LYS A 37 1.75 -12.09 -2.21
CA LYS A 37 1.20 -10.81 -1.76
C LYS A 37 2.10 -9.61 -2.11
N SER A 38 3.02 -9.79 -3.05
CA SER A 38 3.87 -8.73 -3.60
C SER A 38 3.03 -7.59 -4.17
N ALA A 39 1.90 -7.90 -4.82
CA ALA A 39 0.98 -6.90 -5.37
C ALA A 39 0.47 -5.91 -4.30
N LEU A 40 0.21 -6.39 -3.08
CA LEU A 40 -0.23 -5.54 -1.96
C LEU A 40 0.90 -4.65 -1.46
N ALA A 41 2.12 -5.20 -1.43
CA ALA A 41 3.31 -4.45 -1.06
C ALA A 41 3.65 -3.37 -2.09
N GLU A 42 3.52 -3.69 -3.37
CA GLU A 42 3.70 -2.75 -4.48
C GLU A 42 2.66 -1.63 -4.44
N GLN A 43 1.39 -1.96 -4.19
CA GLN A 43 0.33 -0.96 -4.05
C GLN A 43 0.60 0.02 -2.91
N GLU A 44 1.01 -0.45 -1.74
CA GLU A 44 1.35 0.44 -0.61
C GLU A 44 2.63 1.25 -0.88
N LEU A 45 3.64 0.66 -1.53
CA LEU A 45 4.83 1.40 -1.98
C LEU A 45 4.46 2.52 -2.96
N HIS A 46 3.61 2.21 -3.94
CA HIS A 46 3.16 3.18 -4.92
C HIS A 46 2.35 4.30 -4.27
N ARG A 47 1.43 3.97 -3.34
CA ARG A 47 0.72 4.99 -2.54
C ARG A 47 1.68 5.91 -1.79
N ARG A 48 2.73 5.36 -1.19
CA ARG A 48 3.78 6.16 -0.51
C ARG A 48 4.57 7.03 -1.47
N GLN A 49 4.91 6.51 -2.65
CA GLN A 49 5.57 7.30 -3.70
C GLN A 49 4.68 8.44 -4.17
N LEU A 50 3.38 8.21 -4.40
CA LEU A 50 2.42 9.27 -4.77
C LEU A 50 2.27 10.32 -3.67
N ALA A 51 2.25 9.91 -2.41
CA ALA A 51 2.23 10.81 -1.26
C ALA A 51 3.53 11.63 -1.14
N ALA A 52 4.68 10.99 -1.33
CA ALA A 52 5.99 11.64 -1.27
C ALA A 52 6.26 12.57 -2.47
N THR A 53 5.76 12.21 -3.66
CA THR A 53 5.90 13.01 -4.89
C THR A 53 4.82 14.09 -5.02
N GLY A 54 3.87 14.17 -4.09
CA GLY A 54 2.80 15.17 -4.10
C GLY A 54 1.77 14.97 -5.22
N LYS A 55 1.78 13.82 -5.92
CA LYS A 55 0.82 13.50 -6.99
C LYS A 55 -0.53 13.00 -6.48
N LEU A 56 -0.75 12.98 -5.16
CA LEU A 56 -2.05 12.70 -4.53
C LEU A 56 -3.07 13.85 -4.64
N ASN A 57 -2.79 14.88 -5.45
CA ASN A 57 -3.76 15.90 -5.83
C ASN A 57 -4.07 15.82 -7.33
N TYR A 58 -4.89 14.84 -7.71
CA TYR A 58 -5.87 15.06 -8.77
C TYR A 58 -7.22 14.58 -8.24
N GLN A 59 -7.79 15.37 -7.33
CA GLN A 59 -9.23 15.42 -7.24
C GLN A 59 -9.66 16.14 -8.51
N ASP A 60 -10.17 15.34 -9.44
CA ASP A 60 -10.95 15.83 -10.56
C ASP A 60 -12.20 16.49 -9.98
N ASP A 61 -12.09 17.77 -9.63
CA ASP A 61 -13.22 18.66 -9.33
C ASP A 61 -13.91 18.95 -10.67
N THR A 62 -14.46 17.92 -11.32
CA THR A 62 -15.39 18.12 -12.43
C THR A 62 -16.70 18.59 -11.83
N LYS A 63 -16.75 19.90 -11.53
CA LYS A 63 -18.00 20.64 -11.51
C LYS A 63 -18.51 20.66 -12.95
N ILE A 64 -19.52 19.83 -13.20
CA ILE A 64 -20.39 20.01 -14.36
C ILE A 64 -21.29 21.20 -14.00
N GLU A 65 -21.05 22.34 -14.67
CA GLU A 65 -21.97 23.48 -14.73
C GLU A 65 -23.11 23.18 -15.72
#